data_AF-X1TVG7-F1
#
_entry.id   AF-X1TVG7-F1
#
_cell.length_a   1.000
_cell.length_b   1.000
_cell.length_c   1.000
_cell.angle_alpha   90.00
_cell.angle_beta   90.00
_cell.angle_gamma   90.00
#
_symmetry.space_group_name_H-M   'P 1'
#
loop_
_entity.id
_entity.type
_entity.pdbx_description
1 polymer ?
#
loop_
_entity_poly.entity_id
_entity_poly.type
_entity_poly.pdbx_seq_one_letter_code
_entity_poly.pdbx_strand_id
1 'polypeptide(L)'
;MSEPEDIKRVVCALAKVPPKDLLIIELANRFTKDGQLDYDALAEAQPEVNVAIAEAKMYGAYTIRAVSTLEQLEAIPADVGSGHPTVPE
;
A
#
# COMPACT_ATOMS: atom_id res chain seq x y z
N MET A 1 -19.95 -10.33 11.23
CA MET A 1 -18.48 -10.41 11.44
C MET A 1 -18.17 -9.73 12.75
N SER A 2 -17.14 -10.19 13.47
CA SER A 2 -16.76 -9.63 14.77
C SER A 2 -15.52 -8.74 14.62
N GLU A 3 -15.45 -7.65 15.37
CA GLU A 3 -14.33 -6.71 15.38
C GLU A 3 -12.94 -7.39 15.48
N PRO A 4 -12.72 -8.43 16.30
CA PRO A 4 -11.44 -9.15 16.34
C PRO A 4 -11.07 -9.86 15.02
N GLU A 5 -12.06 -10.32 14.27
CA GLU A 5 -11.88 -11.00 12.98
C GLU A 5 -11.49 -9.99 11.89
N ASP A 6 -12.10 -8.80 11.91
CA ASP A 6 -11.77 -7.71 10.99
C ASP A 6 -10.37 -7.15 11.27
N ILE A 7 -10.03 -6.91 12.55
CA ILE A 7 -8.67 -6.50 12.96
C ILE A 7 -7.63 -7.52 12.48
N LYS A 8 -7.91 -8.82 12.63
CA LYS A 8 -6.99 -9.88 12.17
C LYS A 8 -6.81 -9.86 10.66
N ARG A 9 -7.87 -9.61 9.88
CA ARG A 9 -7.79 -9.47 8.41
C ARG A 9 -6.95 -8.27 8.01
N VAL A 10 -7.12 -7.13 8.68
CA VAL A 10 -6.33 -5.92 8.47
C VAL A 10 -4.85 -6.17 8.78
N VAL A 11 -4.54 -6.74 9.95
CA VAL A 11 -3.16 -7.06 10.35
C VAL A 11 -2.51 -8.03 9.36
N CYS A 12 -3.21 -9.07 8.92
CA CYS A 12 -2.69 -10.02 7.93
C CYS A 12 -2.51 -9.40 6.52
N ALA A 13 -3.24 -8.34 6.17
CA ALA A 13 -3.06 -7.61 4.93
C ALA A 13 -1.84 -6.68 5.01
N LEU A 14 -1.72 -5.91 6.10
CA LEU A 14 -0.64 -4.96 6.32
C LEU A 14 0.72 -5.64 6.55
N ALA A 15 0.76 -6.81 7.22
CA ALA A 15 1.99 -7.58 7.43
C ALA A 15 2.66 -8.06 6.13
N LYS A 16 1.97 -8.00 4.98
CA LYS A 16 2.51 -8.34 3.66
C LYS A 16 3.16 -7.14 2.96
N VAL A 17 2.97 -5.93 3.49
CA VAL A 17 3.60 -4.71 3.01
C VAL A 17 4.92 -4.57 3.76
N PRO A 18 6.08 -4.84 3.14
CA PRO A 18 7.35 -4.72 3.83
C PRO A 18 7.58 -3.25 4.20
N PRO A 19 7.95 -2.92 5.45
CA PRO A 19 8.46 -1.59 5.77
C PRO A 19 9.77 -1.42 5.00
N LYS A 20 9.79 -0.53 4.01
CA LYS A 20 10.96 -0.44 3.13
C LYS A 20 11.18 0.96 2.56
N ASP A 21 12.43 1.40 2.68
CA ASP A 21 13.04 2.32 1.72
C ASP A 21 13.26 1.53 0.44
N LEU A 22 12.42 1.78 -0.58
CA LEU A 22 12.51 1.08 -1.86
C LEU A 22 13.86 1.37 -2.49
N LEU A 23 14.54 0.35 -3.06
CA LEU A 23 15.83 0.51 -3.72
C LEU A 23 15.78 1.59 -4.83
N ILE A 24 14.61 1.77 -5.47
CA ILE A 24 14.42 2.82 -6.47
C ILE A 24 14.63 4.24 -5.92
N ILE A 25 14.31 4.48 -4.64
CA ILE A 25 14.54 5.75 -3.95
C ILE A 25 16.03 5.93 -3.66
N GLU A 26 16.71 4.87 -3.21
CA GLU A 26 18.15 4.90 -2.99
C GLU A 26 18.93 5.14 -4.29
N LEU A 27 18.55 4.47 -5.38
CA LEU A 27 19.15 4.67 -6.70
C LEU A 27 18.88 6.09 -7.21
N ALA A 28 17.66 6.60 -7.07
CA ALA A 28 17.35 7.98 -7.45
C ALA A 28 18.23 8.97 -6.68
N ASN A 29 18.40 8.80 -5.37
CA ASN A 29 19.28 9.66 -4.57
C ASN A 29 20.75 9.53 -4.95
N ARG A 30 21.22 8.31 -5.24
CA ARG A 30 22.62 8.04 -5.62
C ARG A 30 22.98 8.64 -6.99
N PHE A 31 22.06 8.57 -7.94
CA PHE A 31 22.29 8.99 -9.32
C PHE A 31 21.73 10.38 -9.63
N THR A 32 21.14 11.08 -8.66
CA THR A 32 20.79 12.49 -8.81
C THR A 32 21.97 13.36 -8.41
N LYS A 33 22.43 14.20 -9.35
CA LYS A 33 23.45 15.24 -9.11
C LYS A 33 22.86 16.59 -9.51
N ASP A 34 22.98 17.57 -8.63
CA ASP A 34 22.45 18.94 -8.86
C ASP A 34 20.96 18.97 -9.26
N GLY A 35 20.17 18.04 -8.74
CA GLY A 35 18.73 17.92 -9.04
C GLY A 35 18.41 17.34 -10.42
N GLN A 36 19.40 16.79 -11.13
CA GLN A 36 19.23 16.08 -12.39
C GLN A 36 19.70 14.62 -12.24
N LEU A 37 18.96 13.71 -12.87
CA LEU A 37 19.34 12.30 -12.93
C LEU A 37 20.47 12.10 -13.95
N ASP A 38 21.53 11.41 -13.52
CA ASP A 38 22.64 10.97 -14.34
C ASP A 38 22.22 9.70 -15.11
N TYR A 39 21.62 9.89 -16.28
CA TYR A 39 21.07 8.81 -17.09
C TYR A 39 22.15 7.85 -17.62
N ASP A 40 23.35 8.35 -17.88
CA ASP A 40 24.47 7.52 -18.33
C ASP A 40 24.91 6.58 -17.19
N ALA A 41 25.06 7.11 -15.97
CA ALA A 41 25.40 6.30 -14.81
C ALA A 41 24.28 5.28 -14.45
N LEU A 42 23.01 5.64 -14.68
CA LEU A 42 21.89 4.70 -14.54
C LEU A 42 21.91 3.58 -15.58
N ALA A 43 22.30 3.89 -16.83
CA ALA A 43 22.42 2.90 -17.89
C ALA A 43 23.51 1.86 -17.56
N GLU A 44 24.62 2.29 -16.98
CA GLU A 44 25.67 1.39 -16.47
C GLU A 44 25.18 0.55 -15.27
N ALA A 45 24.26 1.09 -14.47
CA ALA A 45 23.65 0.40 -13.32
C ALA A 45 22.35 -0.37 -13.67
N GLN A 46 22.07 -0.63 -14.95
CA GLN A 46 20.81 -1.22 -15.42
C GLN A 46 20.36 -2.49 -14.68
N PRO A 47 21.25 -3.44 -14.29
CA PRO A 47 20.84 -4.60 -13.50
C PRO A 47 20.24 -4.23 -12.14
N GLU A 48 20.83 -3.26 -11.43
CA GLU A 48 20.32 -2.75 -10.15
C GLU A 48 18.99 -2.03 -10.34
N VAL A 49 18.87 -1.24 -11.40
CA VAL A 49 17.62 -0.56 -11.79
C VAL A 49 16.49 -1.58 -12.03
N ASN A 50 16.79 -2.69 -12.70
CA ASN A 50 15.79 -3.74 -12.95
C ASN A 50 15.31 -4.40 -11.65
N VAL A 51 16.21 -4.64 -10.69
CA VAL A 51 15.86 -5.16 -9.37
C VAL A 51 14.97 -4.17 -8.62
N ALA A 52 15.33 -2.88 -8.63
CA ALA A 52 14.56 -1.81 -8.01
C ALA A 52 13.14 -1.69 -8.60
N ILE A 53 13.01 -1.83 -9.93
CA ILE A 53 11.70 -1.84 -10.60
C ILE A 53 10.88 -3.06 -10.17
N ALA A 54 11.48 -4.25 -10.13
CA ALA A 54 10.79 -5.47 -9.74
C ALA A 54 10.28 -5.38 -8.29
N GLU A 55 11.12 -4.86 -7.39
CA GLU A 55 10.76 -4.59 -6.00
C GLU A 55 9.60 -3.59 -5.89
N ALA A 56 9.68 -2.44 -6.56
CA ALA A 56 8.64 -1.42 -6.52
C ALA A 56 7.30 -1.94 -7.04
N LYS A 57 7.31 -2.75 -8.11
CA LYS A 57 6.10 -3.40 -8.64
C LYS A 57 5.48 -4.36 -7.63
N MET A 58 6.31 -5.18 -6.97
CA MET A 58 5.84 -6.10 -5.94
C MET A 58 5.24 -5.36 -4.74
N TYR A 59 5.91 -4.30 -4.26
CA TYR A 59 5.42 -3.45 -3.19
C TYR A 59 4.07 -2.80 -3.55
N GLY A 60 3.97 -2.22 -4.75
CA GLY A 60 2.73 -1.62 -5.26
C GLY A 60 1.59 -2.64 -5.32
N ALA A 61 1.84 -3.85 -5.82
CA ALA A 61 0.83 -4.91 -5.88
C ALA A 61 0.29 -5.31 -4.49
N TYR A 62 1.17 -5.44 -3.50
CA TYR A 62 0.73 -5.74 -2.13
C TYR A 62 -0.01 -4.57 -1.48
N THR A 63 0.42 -3.33 -1.74
CA THR A 63 -0.25 -2.13 -1.24
C THR A 63 -1.65 -2.00 -1.81
N ILE A 64 -1.83 -2.17 -3.13
CA ILE A 64 -3.14 -2.15 -3.78
C ILE A 64 -4.06 -3.21 -3.17
N ARG A 65 -3.55 -4.43 -2.99
CA ARG A 65 -4.33 -5.52 -2.37
C ARG A 65 -4.76 -5.19 -0.93
N ALA A 66 -3.88 -4.56 -0.15
CA ALA A 66 -4.19 -4.13 1.20
C ALA A 66 -5.29 -3.06 1.19
N VAL A 67 -5.16 -2.04 0.34
CA VAL A 67 -6.18 -0.98 0.16
C VAL A 67 -7.53 -1.58 -0.23
N SER A 68 -7.58 -2.43 -1.26
CA SER A 68 -8.85 -3.06 -1.67
C SER A 68 -9.46 -3.95 -0.58
N THR A 69 -8.63 -4.57 0.28
CA THR A 69 -9.13 -5.33 1.43
C THR A 69 -9.77 -4.40 2.46
N LEU A 70 -9.17 -3.23 2.71
CA LEU A 70 -9.72 -2.22 3.61
C LEU A 70 -11.01 -1.61 3.05
N GLU A 71 -11.06 -1.27 1.77
CA GLU A 71 -12.28 -0.76 1.11
C GLU A 71 -13.43 -1.76 1.20
N GLN A 72 -13.15 -3.07 1.08
CA GLN A 72 -14.17 -4.12 1.25
C GLN A 72 -14.63 -4.28 2.71
N LEU A 73 -13.79 -3.91 3.68
CA LEU A 73 -14.15 -3.92 5.11
C LEU A 73 -14.93 -2.66 5.50
N GLU A 74 -14.59 -1.49 4.94
CA GLU A 74 -15.34 -0.23 5.08
C GLU A 74 -16.64 -0.20 4.25
N ALA A 75 -16.89 -1.23 3.41
CA ALA A 75 -18.15 -1.45 2.70
C ALA A 75 -19.19 -2.26 3.52
N ILE A 76 -19.07 -2.30 4.85
CA ILE A 76 -20.24 -2.50 5.70
C ILE A 76 -20.65 -1.09 6.11
N PRO A 77 -21.69 -0.48 5.50
CA PRO A 77 -22.30 0.68 6.14
C PRO A 77 -22.65 0.19 7.54
N ALA A 78 -21.95 0.73 8.54
CA ALA A 78 -22.42 0.65 9.91
C ALA A 78 -23.90 1.00 9.82
N ASP A 79 -24.73 0.03 10.18
CA ASP A 79 -26.15 0.18 10.40
C ASP A 79 -26.41 1.60 10.91
N VAL A 80 -26.76 2.50 9.99
CA VAL A 80 -27.12 3.86 10.33
C VAL A 80 -28.50 3.64 10.90
N GLY A 81 -28.52 3.36 12.20
CA GLY A 81 -29.73 3.03 12.94
C GLY A 81 -30.81 3.98 12.48
N SER A 82 -31.78 3.43 11.76
CA SER A 82 -33.02 4.14 11.46
C SER A 82 -33.76 4.21 12.78
N GLY A 83 -33.34 5.17 13.60
CA GLY A 83 -34.06 5.61 14.78
C GLY A 83 -35.39 6.18 14.33
N HIS A 84 -36.44 5.37 14.42
CA HIS A 84 -37.78 5.86 14.62
C HIS A 84 -38.37 5.15 15.83
N PRO A 85 -38.40 5.79 17.01
CA PRO A 85 -39.38 5.46 18.01
C PRO A 85 -40.63 6.31 17.71
N THR A 86 -41.66 5.70 17.12
CA THR A 86 -43.02 6.25 17.22
C THR A 86 -43.93 5.21 17.85
N VAL A 87 -44.24 5.54 19.11
CA VAL A 87 -45.18 5.02 20.10
C VAL A 87 -46.48 4.44 19.52
N PRO A 88 -47.08 3.40 20.15
CA PRO A 88 -48.36 2.84 19.73
C PRO A 88 -49.55 3.72 20.17
N GLU A 89 -50.59 3.77 19.33
CA GLU A 89 -51.98 4.03 19.75
C GLU A 89 -52.84 2.80 19.42
#